data_AF-A0A0N0C2T3-F1
#
_entry.id   AF-A0A0N0C2T3-F1
#
_cell.length_a   1.000
_cell.length_b   1.000
_cell.length_c   1.000
_cell.angle_alpha   90.00
_cell.angle_beta   90.00
_cell.angle_gamma   90.00
#
_symmetry.space_group_name_H-M   'P 1'
#
loop_
_entity.id
_entity.type
_entity.pdbx_description
1 polymer ?
#
loop_
_entity_poly.entity_id
_entity_poly.type
_entity_poly.pdbx_seq_one_letter_code
_entity_poly.pdbx_strand_id
1 'polypeptide(L)'
;MEFKGAMGGIYRLTEWITRLAATNLLWAICSSPFLFFLIMKLLVMQQNLANESLQMNWAIAIVAPLTLFPATSALFTVVRKWNMGDTDVPIFRTFFVGYKENYKQSLIGGIFYTLLFVIMYLDYTVYMTQFKNMQLVGIIMLVLLLLLFVSLFNFFSMVVHYHMSIGLIIKNAVLLTLIRPFRVFSTLLGSGLLFYIGFRYPVLFIFFIISIVAWFAFFNFYATFNKMQEQMEKMQLKKEEEEAAQAAEQAGDSVEMIEAAESAEPKPSDEKHDNLQK
;
A
#
# COMPACT_ATOMS: atom_id res chain seq x y z
N MET A 1 -31.17 -14.11 0.35
CA MET A 1 -31.62 -15.48 0.68
C MET A 1 -30.38 -16.34 0.86
N GLU A 2 -30.15 -16.87 2.06
CA GLU A 2 -29.04 -17.79 2.32
C GLU A 2 -29.33 -19.15 1.69
N PHE A 3 -28.88 -19.35 0.44
CA PHE A 3 -28.88 -20.67 -0.16
C PHE A 3 -27.76 -21.50 0.49
N LYS A 4 -28.11 -22.42 1.39
CA LYS A 4 -27.17 -23.41 1.95
C LYS A 4 -26.98 -24.56 0.96
N GLY A 5 -25.73 -24.95 0.71
CA GLY A 5 -25.34 -26.06 -0.18
C GLY A 5 -24.57 -25.62 -1.44
N ALA A 6 -24.31 -26.56 -2.34
CA ALA A 6 -23.55 -26.33 -3.58
C ALA A 6 -24.14 -25.19 -4.45
N MET A 7 -25.46 -25.03 -4.44
CA MET A 7 -26.17 -23.97 -5.17
C MET A 7 -25.81 -22.55 -4.67
N GLY A 8 -25.62 -22.39 -3.35
CA GLY A 8 -25.16 -21.11 -2.78
C GLY A 8 -23.70 -20.82 -3.11
N GLY A 9 -22.85 -21.86 -3.19
CA GLY A 9 -21.47 -21.74 -3.63
C GLY A 9 -21.34 -21.27 -5.08
N ILE A 10 -22.13 -21.87 -5.98
CA ILE A 10 -22.17 -21.47 -7.40
C ILE A 10 -22.67 -20.02 -7.52
N TYR A 11 -23.73 -19.65 -6.78
CA TYR A 11 -24.24 -18.28 -6.79
C TYR A 11 -23.16 -17.26 -6.38
N ARG A 12 -22.48 -17.50 -5.25
CA ARG A 12 -21.38 -16.65 -4.78
C ARG A 12 -20.27 -16.53 -5.83
N LEU A 13 -19.90 -17.64 -6.47
CA LEU A 13 -18.88 -17.63 -7.52
C LEU A 13 -19.32 -16.78 -8.72
N THR A 14 -20.54 -16.97 -9.22
CA THR A 14 -21.07 -16.19 -10.35
C THR A 14 -21.16 -14.71 -10.02
N GLU A 15 -21.50 -14.39 -8.79
CA GLU A 15 -21.53 -13.03 -8.29
C GLU A 15 -20.13 -12.40 -8.28
N TRP A 16 -19.12 -13.10 -7.75
CA TRP A 16 -17.73 -12.62 -7.80
C TRP A 16 -17.21 -12.45 -9.23
N ILE A 17 -17.52 -13.39 -10.13
CA ILE A 17 -17.16 -13.28 -11.55
C ILE A 17 -17.78 -12.01 -12.14
N THR A 18 -19.07 -11.77 -11.89
CA THR A 18 -19.77 -10.58 -12.38
C THR A 18 -19.18 -9.31 -11.80
N ARG A 19 -18.86 -9.30 -10.49
CA ARG A 19 -18.29 -8.14 -9.81
C ARG A 19 -16.90 -7.78 -10.36
N LEU A 20 -16.03 -8.78 -10.53
CA LEU A 20 -14.70 -8.62 -11.11
C LEU A 20 -14.80 -8.13 -12.56
N ALA A 21 -15.64 -8.77 -13.38
CA ALA A 21 -15.84 -8.37 -14.78
C ALA A 21 -16.37 -6.95 -14.93
N ALA A 22 -17.40 -6.58 -14.17
CA ALA A 22 -18.00 -5.26 -14.22
C ALA A 22 -17.00 -4.17 -13.83
N THR A 23 -16.20 -4.41 -12.78
CA THR A 23 -15.22 -3.43 -12.32
C THR A 23 -14.05 -3.31 -13.31
N ASN A 24 -13.62 -4.42 -13.92
CA ASN A 24 -12.59 -4.41 -14.95
C ASN A 24 -13.04 -3.66 -16.20
N LEU A 25 -14.31 -3.84 -16.60
CA LEU A 25 -14.88 -3.14 -17.74
C LEU A 25 -14.96 -1.63 -17.50
N LEU A 26 -15.37 -1.19 -16.29
CA LEU A 26 -15.33 0.23 -15.92
C LEU A 26 -13.92 0.80 -15.96
N TRP A 27 -12.94 0.06 -15.43
CA TRP A 27 -11.53 0.42 -15.51
C TRP A 27 -11.07 0.55 -16.97
N ALA A 28 -11.42 -0.40 -17.83
CA ALA A 28 -11.03 -0.40 -19.25
C ALA A 28 -11.66 0.78 -20.02
N ILE A 29 -12.93 1.10 -19.74
CA ILE A 29 -13.63 2.24 -20.35
C ILE A 29 -12.97 3.56 -19.92
N CYS A 30 -12.73 3.75 -18.62
CA CYS A 30 -12.12 4.98 -18.11
C CYS A 30 -10.65 5.14 -18.47
N SER A 31 -9.92 4.05 -18.69
CA SER A 31 -8.54 4.05 -19.18
C SER A 31 -8.42 3.91 -20.71
N SER A 32 -9.54 3.98 -21.44
CA SER A 32 -9.56 3.74 -22.89
C SER A 32 -8.61 4.63 -23.70
N PRO A 33 -8.35 5.92 -23.37
CA PRO A 33 -7.36 6.70 -24.10
C PRO A 33 -5.95 6.13 -23.95
N PHE A 34 -5.57 5.69 -22.74
CA PHE A 34 -4.29 5.03 -22.50
C PHE A 34 -4.20 3.68 -23.26
N LEU A 35 -5.25 2.87 -23.19
CA LEU A 35 -5.29 1.57 -23.87
C LEU A 35 -5.21 1.72 -25.39
N PHE A 36 -5.83 2.75 -25.96
CA PHE A 36 -5.75 3.07 -27.38
C PHE A 36 -4.28 3.31 -27.81
N PHE A 37 -3.56 4.22 -27.14
CA PHE A 37 -2.15 4.47 -27.45
C PHE A 37 -1.25 3.26 -27.18
N LEU A 38 -1.57 2.44 -26.17
CA LEU A 38 -0.86 1.20 -25.90
C LEU A 38 -1.02 0.17 -27.03
N ILE A 39 -2.24 -0.01 -27.56
CA ILE A 39 -2.50 -0.90 -28.70
C ILE A 39 -1.83 -0.35 -29.97
N MET A 40 -1.92 0.96 -30.22
CA MET A 40 -1.24 1.60 -31.35
C MET A 40 0.28 1.39 -31.29
N LYS A 41 0.89 1.52 -30.11
CA LYS A 41 2.31 1.21 -29.90
C LYS A 41 2.64 -0.24 -30.29
N LEU A 42 1.81 -1.21 -29.90
CA LEU A 42 2.03 -2.63 -30.24
C LEU A 42 2.04 -2.85 -31.76
N LEU A 43 1.11 -2.22 -32.48
CA LEU A 43 1.00 -2.30 -33.94
C LEU A 43 2.21 -1.64 -34.64
N VAL A 44 2.61 -0.46 -34.18
CA VAL A 44 3.76 0.28 -34.70
C VAL A 44 5.06 -0.49 -34.48
N MET A 45 5.21 -1.13 -33.31
CA MET A 45 6.37 -1.98 -32.99
C MET A 45 6.48 -3.17 -33.95
N GLN A 46 5.37 -3.77 -34.35
CA GLN A 46 5.34 -4.88 -35.31
C GLN A 46 5.82 -4.47 -36.70
N GLN A 47 5.62 -3.20 -37.10
CA GLN A 47 6.06 -2.65 -38.39
C GLN A 47 7.46 -2.02 -38.36
N ASN A 48 8.15 -2.06 -37.22
CA ASN A 48 9.52 -1.57 -37.03
C ASN A 48 9.72 -0.07 -37.36
N LEU A 49 8.68 0.75 -37.16
CA LEU A 49 8.71 2.21 -37.34
C LEU A 49 9.29 2.89 -36.08
N ALA A 50 10.61 3.04 -36.01
CA ALA A 50 11.31 3.51 -34.81
C ALA A 50 10.86 4.90 -34.33
N ASN A 51 10.72 5.88 -35.23
CA ASN A 51 10.32 7.24 -34.88
C ASN A 51 8.88 7.30 -34.34
N GLU A 52 7.96 6.60 -34.99
CA GLU A 52 6.56 6.50 -34.55
C GLU A 52 6.45 5.79 -33.20
N SER A 53 7.25 4.74 -32.98
CA SER A 53 7.30 4.06 -31.69
C SER A 53 7.74 4.99 -30.55
N LEU A 54 8.67 5.90 -30.82
CA LEU A 54 9.09 6.89 -29.83
C LEU A 54 7.97 7.89 -29.53
N GLN A 55 7.26 8.39 -30.55
CA GLN A 55 6.10 9.27 -30.36
C GLN A 55 5.02 8.62 -29.50
N MET A 56 4.75 7.32 -29.71
CA MET A 56 3.78 6.59 -28.89
C MET A 56 4.20 6.48 -27.41
N ASN A 57 5.50 6.37 -27.11
CA ASN A 57 5.97 6.38 -25.71
C ASN A 57 5.63 7.71 -25.01
N TRP A 58 5.82 8.84 -25.69
CA TRP A 58 5.46 10.16 -25.15
C TRP A 58 3.96 10.30 -24.96
N ALA A 59 3.15 9.85 -25.94
CA ALA A 59 1.69 9.87 -25.83
C ALA A 59 1.20 9.04 -24.62
N ILE A 60 1.72 7.82 -24.46
CA ILE A 60 1.40 6.95 -23.32
C ILE A 60 1.81 7.62 -22.00
N ALA A 61 3.00 8.22 -21.92
CA ALA A 61 3.49 8.89 -20.72
C ALA A 61 2.63 10.10 -20.31
N ILE A 62 2.08 10.85 -21.28
CA ILE A 62 1.21 12.01 -21.00
C ILE A 62 -0.20 11.54 -20.60
N VAL A 63 -0.74 10.54 -21.29
CA VAL A 63 -2.13 10.09 -21.10
C VAL A 63 -2.30 9.18 -19.88
N ALA A 64 -1.27 8.44 -19.49
CA ALA A 64 -1.27 7.58 -18.31
C ALA A 64 -1.72 8.31 -17.02
N PRO A 65 -1.08 9.40 -16.57
CA PRO A 65 -1.47 10.09 -15.34
C PRO A 65 -2.89 10.67 -15.40
N LEU A 66 -3.38 11.01 -16.59
CA LEU A 66 -4.70 11.62 -16.78
C LEU A 66 -5.85 10.60 -16.74
N THR A 67 -5.63 9.37 -17.19
CA THR A 67 -6.71 8.40 -17.41
C THR A 67 -6.48 7.09 -16.68
N LEU A 68 -5.29 6.50 -16.82
CA LEU A 68 -4.94 5.22 -16.20
C LEU A 68 -4.90 5.32 -14.67
N PHE A 69 -4.24 6.35 -14.14
CA PHE A 69 -4.07 6.49 -12.68
C PHE A 69 -5.41 6.76 -11.97
N PRO A 70 -6.26 7.70 -12.42
CA PRO A 70 -7.59 7.87 -11.85
C PRO A 70 -8.46 6.62 -11.97
N ALA A 71 -8.46 5.94 -13.13
CA ALA A 71 -9.20 4.70 -13.32
C ALA A 71 -8.73 3.59 -12.36
N THR A 72 -7.42 3.48 -12.16
CA THR A 72 -6.84 2.49 -11.25
C THR A 72 -7.15 2.83 -9.80
N SER A 73 -7.08 4.09 -9.38
CA SER A 73 -7.50 4.48 -8.03
C SER A 73 -8.99 4.19 -7.77
N ALA A 74 -9.87 4.40 -8.75
CA ALA A 74 -11.28 4.05 -8.67
C ALA A 74 -11.51 2.54 -8.52
N LEU A 75 -10.76 1.73 -9.28
CA LEU A 75 -10.75 0.27 -9.15
C LEU A 75 -10.34 -0.15 -7.73
N PHE A 76 -9.28 0.46 -7.19
CA PHE A 76 -8.83 0.21 -5.82
C PHE A 76 -9.86 0.63 -4.76
N THR A 77 -10.70 1.66 -5.02
CA THR A 77 -11.80 2.02 -4.12
C THR A 77 -12.84 0.91 -4.00
N VAL A 78 -13.20 0.27 -5.11
CA VAL A 78 -14.16 -0.85 -5.11
C VAL A 78 -13.56 -2.07 -4.41
N VAL A 79 -12.33 -2.44 -4.79
CA VAL A 79 -11.57 -3.54 -4.20
C VAL A 79 -11.40 -3.36 -2.69
N ARG A 80 -11.09 -2.13 -2.23
CA ARG A 80 -10.95 -1.82 -0.80
C ARG A 80 -12.17 -2.27 -0.02
N LYS A 81 -13.38 -1.94 -0.50
CA LYS A 81 -14.63 -2.30 0.17
C LYS A 81 -14.80 -3.82 0.25
N TRP A 82 -14.52 -4.52 -0.84
CA TRP A 82 -14.58 -5.98 -0.87
C TRP A 82 -13.64 -6.65 0.13
N ASN A 83 -12.40 -6.17 0.22
CA ASN A 83 -11.40 -6.71 1.16
C ASN A 83 -11.69 -6.37 2.61
N MET A 84 -12.49 -5.33 2.87
CA MET A 84 -12.95 -4.94 4.21
C MET A 84 -14.25 -5.63 4.63
N GLY A 85 -14.84 -6.47 3.77
CA GLY A 85 -16.06 -7.23 4.07
C GLY A 85 -17.35 -6.64 3.46
N ASP A 86 -17.29 -5.42 2.90
CA ASP A 86 -18.42 -4.75 2.26
C ASP A 86 -18.58 -5.20 0.80
N THR A 87 -19.04 -6.44 0.61
CA THR A 87 -19.07 -7.03 -0.74
C THR A 87 -20.30 -6.63 -1.57
N ASP A 88 -21.40 -6.21 -0.93
CA ASP A 88 -22.69 -5.90 -1.58
C ASP A 88 -22.81 -4.45 -2.06
N VAL A 89 -21.66 -3.81 -2.32
CA VAL A 89 -21.60 -2.41 -2.72
C VAL A 89 -21.98 -2.23 -4.19
N PRO A 90 -22.75 -1.18 -4.53
CA PRO A 90 -23.06 -0.89 -5.93
C PRO A 90 -21.78 -0.49 -6.67
N ILE A 91 -21.29 -1.38 -7.53
CA ILE A 91 -19.98 -1.24 -8.20
C ILE A 91 -19.88 0.06 -8.98
N PHE A 92 -20.86 0.33 -9.85
CA PHE A 92 -20.84 1.52 -10.71
C PHE A 92 -20.76 2.81 -9.90
N ARG A 93 -21.64 2.97 -8.90
CA ARG A 93 -21.65 4.15 -8.03
C ARG A 93 -20.35 4.27 -7.25
N THR A 94 -19.89 3.17 -6.65
CA THR A 94 -18.66 3.15 -5.83
C THR A 94 -17.43 3.51 -6.67
N PHE A 95 -17.34 2.99 -7.89
CA PHE A 95 -16.25 3.28 -8.83
C PHE A 95 -16.22 4.76 -9.19
N PHE A 96 -17.34 5.34 -9.65
CA PHE A 96 -17.35 6.75 -10.08
C PHE A 96 -17.24 7.76 -8.93
N VAL A 97 -17.70 7.41 -7.73
CA VAL A 97 -17.43 8.20 -6.52
C VAL A 97 -15.93 8.21 -6.23
N GLY A 98 -15.31 7.03 -6.17
CA GLY A 98 -13.86 6.89 -5.97
C GLY A 98 -13.03 7.57 -7.06
N TYR A 99 -13.47 7.51 -8.32
CA TYR A 99 -12.83 8.17 -9.44
C TYR A 99 -12.77 9.68 -9.25
N LYS A 100 -13.87 10.30 -8.80
CA LYS A 100 -13.95 11.75 -8.59
C LYS A 100 -13.20 12.20 -7.34
N GLU A 101 -13.40 11.52 -6.22
CA GLU A 101 -12.79 11.88 -4.94
C GLU A 101 -11.26 11.77 -4.98
N ASN A 102 -10.75 10.71 -5.62
CA ASN A 102 -9.31 10.44 -5.65
C ASN A 102 -8.62 10.99 -6.91
N TYR A 103 -9.33 11.68 -7.80
CA TYR A 103 -8.81 12.14 -9.09
C TYR A 103 -7.54 12.98 -8.93
N LYS A 104 -7.58 14.01 -8.06
CA LYS A 104 -6.46 14.94 -7.89
C LYS A 104 -5.23 14.23 -7.31
N GLN A 105 -5.42 13.37 -6.31
CA GLN A 105 -4.33 12.65 -5.68
C GLN A 105 -3.70 11.64 -6.65
N SER A 106 -4.53 10.86 -7.35
CA SER A 106 -4.07 9.89 -8.34
C SER A 106 -3.41 10.54 -9.55
N LEU A 107 -3.88 11.70 -10.00
CA LEU A 107 -3.26 12.48 -11.08
C LEU A 107 -1.87 12.98 -10.67
N ILE A 108 -1.75 13.66 -9.53
CA ILE A 108 -0.46 14.21 -9.07
C ILE A 108 0.55 13.10 -8.79
N GLY A 109 0.11 12.04 -8.08
CA GLY A 109 0.95 10.86 -7.89
C GLY A 109 1.28 10.17 -9.21
N GLY A 110 0.36 10.16 -10.17
CA GLY A 110 0.57 9.59 -11.49
C GLY A 110 1.62 10.31 -12.30
N ILE A 111 1.65 11.65 -12.26
CA ILE A 111 2.71 12.44 -12.90
C ILE A 111 4.07 12.07 -12.28
N PHE A 112 4.15 12.01 -10.95
CA PHE A 112 5.37 11.63 -10.24
C PHE A 112 5.85 10.22 -10.61
N TYR A 113 4.98 9.21 -10.50
CA TYR A 113 5.34 7.82 -10.81
C TYR A 113 5.69 7.65 -12.29
N THR A 114 4.94 8.27 -13.21
CA THR A 114 5.21 8.15 -14.65
C THR A 114 6.57 8.75 -15.00
N LEU A 115 6.90 9.93 -14.46
CA LEU A 115 8.22 10.54 -14.65
C LEU A 115 9.34 9.64 -14.10
N LEU A 116 9.14 9.08 -12.90
CA LEU A 116 10.11 8.18 -12.29
C LEU A 116 10.30 6.89 -13.09
N PHE A 117 9.22 6.29 -13.61
CA PHE A 117 9.29 5.13 -14.51
C PHE A 117 10.06 5.43 -15.79
N VAL A 118 9.82 6.59 -16.41
CA VAL A 118 10.53 6.99 -17.64
C VAL A 118 12.02 7.12 -17.38
N ILE A 119 12.42 7.86 -16.33
CA ILE A 119 13.83 8.04 -15.97
C ILE A 119 14.49 6.69 -15.70
N MET A 120 13.89 5.86 -14.84
CA MET A 120 14.48 4.58 -14.46
C MET A 120 14.55 3.57 -15.62
N TYR A 121 13.56 3.58 -16.51
CA TYR A 121 13.57 2.74 -17.71
C TYR A 121 14.68 3.16 -18.68
N LEU A 122 14.90 4.46 -18.85
CA LEU A 122 16.00 4.99 -19.66
C LEU A 122 17.35 4.62 -19.05
N ASP A 123 17.55 4.83 -17.75
CA ASP A 123 18.78 4.47 -17.05
C ASP A 123 19.07 2.97 -17.19
N TYR A 124 18.08 2.11 -16.92
CA TYR A 124 18.19 0.67 -17.12
C TYR A 124 18.66 0.32 -18.54
N THR A 125 18.04 0.92 -19.55
CA THR A 125 18.36 0.66 -20.96
C THR A 125 19.79 1.10 -21.29
N VAL A 126 20.20 2.29 -20.85
CA VAL A 126 21.54 2.83 -21.09
C VAL A 126 22.61 1.97 -20.44
N TYR A 127 22.45 1.61 -19.15
CA TYR A 127 23.43 0.78 -18.44
C TYR A 127 23.54 -0.65 -18.99
N MET A 128 22.44 -1.23 -19.48
CA MET A 128 22.47 -2.59 -20.05
C MET A 128 23.03 -2.64 -21.47
N THR A 129 22.82 -1.58 -22.28
CA THR A 129 23.17 -1.60 -23.71
C THR A 129 24.45 -0.85 -24.06
N GLN A 130 24.71 0.29 -23.44
CA GLN A 130 25.84 1.17 -23.79
C GLN A 130 27.09 0.87 -22.94
N PHE A 131 26.92 0.51 -21.66
CA PHE A 131 28.02 0.34 -20.71
C PHE A 131 28.23 -1.12 -20.31
N LYS A 132 28.90 -1.91 -21.16
CA LYS A 132 29.16 -3.35 -20.92
C LYS A 132 29.83 -3.63 -19.56
N ASN A 133 30.73 -2.76 -19.09
CA ASN A 133 31.44 -2.95 -17.82
C ASN A 133 30.60 -2.54 -16.58
N MET A 134 29.43 -1.92 -16.76
CA MET A 134 28.57 -1.42 -15.69
C MET A 134 27.20 -2.11 -15.65
N GLN A 135 27.06 -3.30 -16.26
CA GLN A 135 25.80 -4.05 -16.28
C GLN A 135 25.27 -4.37 -14.89
N LEU A 136 26.13 -4.48 -13.87
CA LEU A 136 25.70 -4.63 -12.47
C LEU A 136 24.80 -3.46 -12.03
N VAL A 137 25.12 -2.23 -12.45
CA VAL A 137 24.29 -1.04 -12.17
C VAL A 137 22.95 -1.16 -12.91
N GLY A 138 22.94 -1.68 -14.14
CA GLY A 138 21.72 -1.98 -14.87
C GLY A 138 20.80 -2.98 -14.14
N ILE A 139 21.37 -4.04 -13.56
CA ILE A 139 20.63 -5.01 -12.74
C ILE A 139 20.05 -4.34 -11.48
N ILE A 140 20.81 -3.48 -10.81
CA ILE A 140 20.32 -2.71 -9.66
C ILE A 140 19.15 -1.81 -10.08
N MET A 141 19.26 -1.10 -11.21
CA MET A 141 18.16 -0.28 -11.74
C MET A 141 16.92 -1.11 -12.07
N LEU A 142 17.08 -2.33 -12.60
CA LEU A 142 15.98 -3.25 -12.82
C LEU A 142 15.29 -3.64 -11.50
N VAL A 143 16.06 -3.97 -10.46
CA VAL A 143 15.50 -4.27 -9.13
C VAL A 143 14.74 -3.07 -8.59
N LEU A 144 15.30 -1.87 -8.68
CA LEU A 144 14.62 -0.65 -8.25
C LEU A 144 13.35 -0.39 -9.09
N LEU A 145 13.35 -0.68 -10.39
CA LEU A 145 12.18 -0.56 -11.25
C LEU A 145 11.06 -1.53 -10.83
N LEU A 146 11.40 -2.76 -10.44
CA LEU A 146 10.45 -3.72 -9.90
C LEU A 146 9.91 -3.27 -8.53
N LEU A 147 10.76 -2.70 -7.67
CA LEU A 147 10.32 -2.10 -6.41
C LEU A 147 9.40 -0.90 -6.64
N LEU A 148 9.68 -0.06 -7.64
CA LEU A 148 8.82 1.04 -8.05
C LEU A 148 7.45 0.55 -8.54
N PHE A 149 7.43 -0.58 -9.25
CA PHE A 149 6.19 -1.23 -9.68
C PHE A 149 5.35 -1.72 -8.51
N VAL A 150 5.96 -2.32 -7.48
CA VAL A 150 5.20 -2.72 -6.28
C VAL A 150 4.77 -1.51 -5.45
N SER A 151 5.61 -0.48 -5.35
CA SER A 151 5.24 0.75 -4.62
C SER A 151 4.06 1.47 -5.27
N LEU A 152 3.88 1.36 -6.59
CA LEU A 152 2.70 1.86 -7.30
C LEU A 152 1.40 1.22 -6.79
N PHE A 153 1.37 -0.09 -6.55
CA PHE A 153 0.19 -0.75 -5.96
C PHE A 153 -0.07 -0.30 -4.52
N ASN A 154 1.00 -0.13 -3.73
CA ASN A 154 0.90 0.39 -2.37
C ASN A 154 0.40 1.84 -2.37
N PHE A 155 0.83 2.65 -3.34
CA PHE A 155 0.35 4.00 -3.56
C PHE A 155 -1.16 4.02 -3.79
N PHE A 156 -1.68 3.23 -4.74
CA PHE A 156 -3.13 3.19 -4.99
C PHE A 156 -3.90 2.69 -3.77
N SER A 157 -3.39 1.68 -3.07
CA SER A 157 -4.01 1.19 -1.84
C SER A 157 -4.10 2.28 -0.77
N MET A 158 -3.08 3.12 -0.65
CA MET A 158 -3.06 4.21 0.31
C MET A 158 -3.91 5.40 -0.08
N VAL A 159 -3.96 5.77 -1.36
CA VAL A 159 -4.86 6.83 -1.86
C VAL A 159 -6.31 6.54 -1.46
N VAL A 160 -6.74 5.28 -1.60
CA VAL A 160 -8.14 4.91 -1.33
C VAL A 160 -8.42 4.59 0.14
N HIS A 161 -7.38 4.28 0.91
CA HIS A 161 -7.53 3.85 2.29
C HIS A 161 -7.28 4.97 3.30
N TYR A 162 -6.41 5.93 2.96
CA TYR A 162 -6.03 7.02 3.85
C TYR A 162 -6.39 8.38 3.31
N HIS A 163 -6.89 9.25 4.19
CA HIS A 163 -7.12 10.66 3.89
C HIS A 163 -5.89 11.50 4.24
N MET A 164 -4.75 11.21 3.61
CA MET A 164 -3.47 11.90 3.82
C MET A 164 -3.08 12.81 2.65
N SER A 165 -2.10 13.69 2.87
CA SER A 165 -1.50 14.50 1.80
C SER A 165 -0.71 13.62 0.82
N ILE A 166 -0.69 14.01 -0.46
CA ILE A 166 -0.08 13.21 -1.53
C ILE A 166 1.40 12.91 -1.30
N GLY A 167 2.17 13.87 -0.77
CA GLY A 167 3.59 13.70 -0.49
C GLY A 167 3.84 12.64 0.59
N LEU A 168 2.95 12.56 1.59
CA LEU A 168 3.03 11.53 2.63
C LEU A 168 2.64 10.16 2.07
N ILE A 169 1.61 10.09 1.21
CA ILE A 169 1.21 8.86 0.53
C ILE A 169 2.38 8.29 -0.30
N ILE A 170 3.05 9.12 -1.10
CA ILE A 170 4.18 8.68 -1.94
C ILE A 170 5.33 8.16 -1.06
N LYS A 171 5.73 8.92 -0.04
CA LYS A 171 6.80 8.51 0.88
C LYS A 171 6.47 7.19 1.58
N ASN A 172 5.26 7.07 2.09
CA ASN A 172 4.81 5.87 2.78
C ASN A 172 4.70 4.68 1.83
N ALA A 173 4.38 4.89 0.55
CA ALA A 173 4.26 3.81 -0.45
C ALA A 173 5.60 3.16 -0.74
N VAL A 174 6.62 3.99 -0.92
CA VAL A 174 7.99 3.51 -1.09
C VAL A 174 8.49 2.86 0.20
N LEU A 175 8.27 3.52 1.35
CA LEU A 175 8.73 3.00 2.65
C LEU A 175 8.10 1.64 2.99
N LEU A 176 6.79 1.48 2.78
CA LEU A 176 6.09 0.21 3.03
C LEU A 176 6.66 -0.93 2.17
N THR A 177 7.03 -0.60 0.94
CA THR A 177 7.66 -1.55 0.01
C THR A 177 9.04 -1.98 0.51
N LEU A 178 9.82 -1.07 1.11
CA LEU A 178 11.15 -1.40 1.64
C LEU A 178 11.11 -2.16 2.98
N ILE A 179 10.16 -1.85 3.85
CA ILE A 179 10.09 -2.44 5.21
C ILE A 179 9.71 -3.93 5.18
N ARG A 180 8.84 -4.37 4.26
CA ARG A 180 8.31 -5.75 4.24
C ARG A 180 8.58 -6.47 2.92
N PRO A 181 9.84 -6.82 2.62
CA PRO A 181 10.24 -7.39 1.34
C PRO A 181 9.50 -8.70 1.02
N PHE A 182 9.21 -9.56 2.00
CA PHE A 182 8.50 -10.81 1.76
C PHE A 182 7.10 -10.61 1.14
N ARG A 183 6.37 -9.58 1.59
CA ARG A 183 5.05 -9.26 1.03
C ARG A 183 5.16 -8.58 -0.33
N VAL A 184 6.21 -7.81 -0.56
CA VAL A 184 6.54 -7.26 -1.88
C VAL A 184 6.77 -8.38 -2.89
N PHE A 185 7.54 -9.41 -2.52
CA PHE A 185 7.72 -10.59 -3.37
C PHE A 185 6.40 -11.31 -3.63
N SER A 186 5.53 -11.46 -2.63
CA SER A 186 4.18 -12.01 -2.81
C SER A 186 3.39 -11.22 -3.86
N THR A 187 3.30 -9.89 -3.71
CA THR A 187 2.59 -9.02 -4.66
C THR A 187 3.22 -9.09 -6.06
N LEU A 188 4.54 -9.08 -6.15
CA LEU A 188 5.28 -9.13 -7.42
C LEU A 188 5.06 -10.45 -8.16
N LEU A 189 5.24 -11.59 -7.48
CA LEU A 189 5.07 -12.91 -8.08
C LEU A 189 3.60 -13.17 -8.43
N GLY A 190 2.66 -12.82 -7.54
CA GLY A 190 1.23 -13.00 -7.79
C GLY A 190 0.73 -12.15 -8.96
N SER A 191 1.12 -10.86 -9.00
CA SER A 191 0.77 -10.00 -10.14
C SER A 191 1.47 -10.45 -11.44
N GLY A 192 2.74 -10.86 -11.36
CA GLY A 192 3.48 -11.41 -12.50
C GLY A 192 2.84 -12.66 -13.09
N LEU A 193 2.41 -13.61 -12.25
CA LEU A 193 1.69 -14.81 -12.67
C LEU A 193 0.35 -14.47 -13.33
N LEU A 194 -0.42 -13.55 -12.75
CA LEU A 194 -1.70 -13.11 -13.31
C LEU A 194 -1.52 -12.41 -14.65
N PHE A 195 -0.52 -11.54 -14.79
CA PHE A 195 -0.19 -10.92 -16.07
C PHE A 195 0.25 -11.95 -17.10
N TYR A 196 1.08 -12.94 -16.71
CA TYR A 196 1.47 -14.03 -17.61
C TYR A 196 0.25 -14.81 -18.14
N ILE A 197 -0.68 -15.18 -17.26
CA ILE A 197 -1.96 -15.82 -17.65
C ILE A 197 -2.76 -14.90 -18.59
N GLY A 198 -2.83 -13.60 -18.27
CA GLY A 198 -3.53 -12.61 -19.08
C GLY A 198 -2.96 -12.45 -20.48
N PHE A 199 -1.65 -12.38 -20.63
CA PHE A 199 -1.00 -12.31 -21.95
C PHE A 199 -1.18 -13.61 -22.74
N ARG A 200 -1.25 -14.76 -22.07
CA ARG A 200 -1.55 -16.04 -22.71
C ARG A 200 -2.99 -16.16 -23.19
N TYR A 201 -3.93 -15.54 -22.47
CA TYR A 201 -5.37 -15.54 -22.74
C TYR A 201 -5.94 -14.11 -22.74
N PRO A 202 -5.87 -13.39 -23.87
CA PRO A 202 -6.22 -11.96 -23.94
C PRO A 202 -7.64 -11.61 -23.46
N VAL A 203 -8.59 -12.52 -23.65
CA VAL A 203 -9.97 -12.34 -23.14
C VAL A 203 -9.98 -12.20 -21.62
N LEU A 204 -9.19 -13.01 -20.90
CA LEU A 204 -9.10 -12.90 -19.44
C LEU A 204 -8.46 -11.57 -19.02
N PHE A 205 -7.50 -11.07 -19.80
CA PHE A 205 -6.87 -9.78 -19.54
C PHE A 205 -7.90 -8.64 -19.56
N ILE A 206 -8.74 -8.61 -20.59
CA ILE A 206 -9.78 -7.58 -20.80
C ILE A 206 -10.88 -7.65 -19.75
N PHE A 207 -11.22 -8.83 -19.25
CA PHE A 207 -12.35 -8.98 -18.32
C PHE A 207 -11.97 -9.14 -16.85
N PHE A 208 -10.78 -9.64 -16.50
CA PHE A 208 -10.52 -10.08 -15.13
C PHE A 208 -9.17 -9.67 -14.54
N ILE A 209 -8.09 -9.74 -15.33
CA ILE A 209 -6.72 -9.73 -14.75
C ILE A 209 -6.45 -8.47 -13.93
N ILE A 210 -6.78 -7.28 -14.44
CA ILE A 210 -6.46 -6.04 -13.73
C ILE A 210 -7.21 -5.94 -12.41
N SER A 211 -8.48 -6.35 -12.38
CA SER A 211 -9.29 -6.36 -11.16
C SER A 211 -8.82 -7.40 -10.15
N ILE A 212 -8.40 -8.59 -10.60
CA ILE A 212 -7.83 -9.62 -9.71
C ILE A 212 -6.47 -9.16 -9.16
N VAL A 213 -5.62 -8.55 -9.99
CA VAL A 213 -4.34 -7.98 -9.56
C VAL A 213 -4.56 -6.89 -8.51
N ALA A 214 -5.51 -5.98 -8.73
CA ALA A 214 -5.86 -4.95 -7.75
C ALA A 214 -6.37 -5.55 -6.44
N TRP A 215 -7.27 -6.54 -6.53
CA TRP A 215 -7.78 -7.28 -5.37
C TRP A 215 -6.68 -7.94 -4.55
N PHE A 216 -5.77 -8.65 -5.23
CA PHE A 216 -4.64 -9.32 -4.60
C PHE A 216 -3.61 -8.34 -4.02
N ALA A 217 -3.33 -7.24 -4.72
CA ALA A 217 -2.43 -6.21 -4.25
C ALA A 217 -2.98 -5.53 -2.98
N PHE A 218 -4.27 -5.14 -2.99
CA PHE A 218 -4.91 -4.56 -1.82
C PHE A 218 -5.00 -5.56 -0.66
N PHE A 219 -5.20 -6.86 -0.93
CA PHE A 219 -5.16 -7.90 0.10
C PHE A 219 -3.80 -7.95 0.82
N ASN A 220 -2.70 -7.95 0.06
CA ASN A 220 -1.35 -7.91 0.63
C ASN A 220 -1.10 -6.63 1.42
N PHE A 221 -1.56 -5.48 0.92
CA PHE A 221 -1.50 -4.19 1.61
C PHE A 221 -2.29 -4.20 2.92
N TYR A 222 -3.57 -4.59 2.89
CA TYR A 222 -4.46 -4.56 4.05
C TYR A 222 -3.98 -5.48 5.17
N ALA A 223 -3.51 -6.68 4.82
CA ALA A 223 -2.91 -7.56 5.81
C ALA A 223 -1.58 -7.00 6.37
N THR A 224 -0.91 -6.08 5.68
CA THR A 224 0.28 -5.39 6.21
C THR A 224 -0.13 -4.30 7.17
N PHE A 225 -1.13 -3.53 6.76
CA PHE A 225 -1.74 -2.48 7.55
C PHE A 225 -2.21 -3.00 8.91
N ASN A 226 -3.00 -4.08 8.94
CA ASN A 226 -3.50 -4.66 10.19
C ASN A 226 -2.34 -5.10 11.12
N LYS A 227 -1.29 -5.70 10.56
CA LYS A 227 -0.09 -6.07 11.34
C LYS A 227 0.66 -4.85 11.88
N MET A 228 0.70 -3.75 11.14
CA MET A 228 1.31 -2.51 11.61
C MET A 228 0.49 -1.86 12.73
N GLN A 229 -0.84 -1.87 12.62
CA GLN A 229 -1.73 -1.39 13.68
C GLN A 229 -1.55 -2.18 14.97
N GLU A 230 -1.56 -3.52 14.88
CA GLU A 230 -1.33 -4.40 16.03
C GLU A 230 0.04 -4.17 16.69
N GLN A 231 1.08 -3.91 15.89
CA GLN A 231 2.41 -3.59 16.41
C GLN A 231 2.46 -2.23 17.10
N MET A 232 1.76 -1.22 16.57
CA MET A 232 1.67 0.10 17.19
C MET A 232 0.94 0.04 18.52
N GLU A 233 -0.18 -0.67 18.59
CA GLU A 233 -0.95 -0.89 19.83
C GLU A 233 -0.10 -1.61 20.88
N LYS A 234 0.60 -2.69 20.51
CA LYS A 234 1.52 -3.40 21.41
C LYS A 234 2.67 -2.52 21.90
N MET A 235 3.20 -1.63 21.06
CA MET A 235 4.24 -0.68 21.47
C MET A 235 3.71 0.40 22.41
N GLN A 236 2.46 0.83 22.24
CA GLN A 236 1.81 1.78 23.15
C GLN A 236 1.58 1.15 24.52
N LEU A 237 1.00 -0.07 24.56
CA LEU A 237 0.80 -0.80 25.81
C LEU A 237 2.11 -1.04 26.57
N LYS A 238 3.19 -1.41 25.88
CA LYS A 238 4.51 -1.56 26.51
C LYS A 238 5.04 -0.26 27.09
N LYS A 239 4.83 0.87 26.41
CA LYS A 239 5.24 2.19 26.94
C LYS A 239 4.43 2.56 28.16
N GLU A 240 3.12 2.31 28.16
CA GLU A 240 2.26 2.54 29.32
C GLU A 240 2.65 1.64 30.52
N GLU A 241 3.00 0.38 30.27
CA GLU A 241 3.54 -0.54 31.30
C GLU A 241 4.90 -0.07 31.84
N GLU A 242 5.82 0.38 30.97
CA GLU A 242 7.12 0.93 31.36
C GLU A 242 6.98 2.24 32.16
N GLU A 243 6.10 3.15 31.74
CA GLU A 243 5.80 4.40 32.45
C GLU A 243 5.12 4.13 33.80
N ALA A 244 4.20 3.17 33.89
CA ALA A 244 3.57 2.77 35.14
C ALA A 244 4.56 2.10 36.11
N ALA A 245 5.47 1.25 35.60
CA ALA A 245 6.53 0.65 36.40
C ALA A 245 7.49 1.70 36.96
N GLN A 246 7.91 2.67 36.13
CA GLN A 246 8.77 3.78 36.57
C GLN A 246 8.06 4.68 37.60
N ALA A 247 6.77 4.97 37.43
CA ALA A 247 6.00 5.74 38.39
C ALA A 247 5.82 5.00 39.73
N ALA A 248 5.64 3.68 39.71
CA ALA A 248 5.54 2.86 40.92
C ALA A 248 6.88 2.77 41.67
N GLU A 249 7.99 2.66 40.95
CA GLU A 249 9.34 2.68 41.52
C GLU A 249 9.65 4.04 42.18
N GLN A 250 9.33 5.15 41.50
CA GLN A 250 9.47 6.50 42.07
C GLN A 250 8.55 6.74 43.28
N ALA A 251 7.32 6.20 43.26
CA ALA A 251 6.42 6.28 44.40
C ALA A 251 6.94 5.45 45.58
N GLY A 252 7.44 4.23 45.34
CA GLY A 252 8.08 3.39 46.36
C GLY A 252 9.27 4.06 47.02
N ASP A 253 10.21 4.58 46.22
CA ASP A 253 11.37 5.34 46.70
C ASP A 253 10.95 6.59 47.51
N SER A 254 9.89 7.28 47.07
CA SER A 254 9.39 8.46 47.80
C SER A 254 8.76 8.11 49.15
N VAL A 255 8.08 6.97 49.25
CA VAL A 255 7.49 6.48 50.51
C VAL A 255 8.58 6.02 51.47
N GLU A 256 9.58 5.27 51.00
CA GLU A 256 10.73 4.87 51.82
C GLU A 256 11.52 6.09 52.34
N MET A 257 11.68 7.13 51.52
CA MET A 257 12.33 8.39 51.93
C MET A 257 11.51 9.16 52.99
N ILE A 258 10.18 9.14 52.91
CA ILE A 258 9.30 9.79 53.89
C ILE A 258 9.30 8.99 55.21
N GLU A 259 9.20 7.66 55.17
CA GLU A 259 9.29 6.82 56.37
C GLU A 259 10.66 6.93 57.04
N ALA A 260 11.74 7.00 56.25
CA ALA A 260 13.08 7.26 56.77
C ALA A 260 13.18 8.64 57.45
N ALA A 261 12.54 9.67 56.89
CA ALA A 261 12.50 11.01 57.46
C ALA A 261 11.67 11.08 58.76
N GLU A 262 10.49 10.43 58.81
CA GLU A 262 9.67 10.35 60.02
C GLU A 262 10.34 9.54 61.14
N SER A 263 11.06 8.46 60.80
CA SER A 263 11.81 7.65 61.77
C SER A 263 13.03 8.37 62.35
N ALA A 264 13.49 9.44 61.70
CA ALA A 264 14.62 10.26 62.13
C ALA A 264 14.21 11.48 62.97
N GLU A 265 12.91 11.75 63.16
CA GLU A 265 12.48 12.81 64.06
C GLU A 265 12.77 12.43 65.53
N PRO A 266 13.50 13.27 66.29
CA PRO A 266 13.88 12.94 67.66
C PRO A 266 12.66 13.01 68.59
N LYS A 267 12.40 11.92 69.32
CA LYS A 267 11.35 11.87 70.36
C LYS A 267 11.60 12.95 71.43
N PRO A 268 10.57 13.67 71.90
CA PRO A 268 10.72 14.62 72.98
C PRO A 268 11.20 13.88 74.23
N SER A 269 12.31 14.35 74.80
CA SER A 269 12.96 13.73 75.94
C SER A 269 12.06 13.81 77.19
N ASP A 270 11.55 12.66 77.63
CA ASP A 270 10.95 12.49 78.95
C ASP A 270 12.04 12.65 80.03
N GLU A 271 12.13 13.85 80.59
CA GLU A 271 12.96 14.15 81.76
C GLU A 271 12.25 13.58 83.01
N LYS A 272 12.51 12.30 83.31
CA LYS A 272 12.09 11.68 84.57
C LYS A 272 13.08 12.00 85.68
N HIS A 273 12.59 12.82 86.61
CA HIS A 273 12.94 12.86 88.03
C HIS A 273 13.37 11.49 88.61
N ASP A 274 14.52 11.46 89.29
CA ASP A 274 14.95 10.68 90.48
C ASP A 274 16.45 10.31 90.36
N ASN A 275 17.33 10.33 91.37
CA ASN A 275 17.26 10.68 92.79
C ASN A 275 18.71 10.61 93.37
N LEU A 276 18.92 11.25 94.53
CA LEU A 276 19.82 10.88 95.65
C LEU A 276 21.36 11.07 95.63
N GLN A 277 21.78 11.81 96.67
CA GLN A 277 22.92 11.57 97.58
C GLN A 277 24.36 11.86 97.11
N LYS A 278 24.89 13.04 97.48
CA LYS A 278 25.69 13.28 98.70
C LYS A 278 26.03 14.77 98.85
#